data_AF-A0A4R8XBS9-F1
#
_entry.id   AF-A0A4R8XBS9-F1
#
_cell.length_a   1.000
_cell.length_b   1.000
_cell.length_c   1.000
_cell.angle_alpha   90.00
_cell.angle_beta   90.00
_cell.angle_gamma   90.00
#
_symmetry.space_group_name_H-M   'P 1'
#
loop_
_entity.id
_entity.type
_entity.pdbx_description
1 polymer ?
#
loop_
_entity_poly.entity_id
_entity_poly.type
_entity_poly.pdbx_seq_one_letter_code
_entity_poly.pdbx_strand_id
1 'polypeptide(L)'
;MASFERIVDEGVLIGLSAARMAVKNHIIVGALREHRDFADADYTAAVRSELVRLATQNEEDAERVGRQRKVLSRQRSAFEITDDDRLHVRQLALRRSVHLKLAGALRAVAADDEQVADLLKRARTDASEEIGAALAARLVEQVVDRREPDYAQRRAERVRVLVNTDLAALMSNRRAGLDSGR
;
A
#
# COMPACT_ATOMS: atom_id res chain seq x y z
N MET A 1 -5.95 18.87 -28.12
CA MET A 1 -4.82 18.12 -27.53
C MET A 1 -4.98 17.87 -26.02
N ALA A 2 -5.65 18.75 -25.27
CA ALA A 2 -5.82 18.63 -23.80
C ALA A 2 -6.40 17.30 -23.25
N SER A 3 -7.17 16.53 -24.04
CA SER A 3 -7.76 15.27 -23.55
C SER A 3 -6.75 14.13 -23.46
N PHE A 4 -5.79 14.03 -24.38
CA PHE A 4 -4.82 12.93 -24.38
C PHE A 4 -3.79 13.06 -23.26
N GLU A 5 -3.23 14.25 -23.08
CA GLU A 5 -2.29 14.52 -21.99
C GLU A 5 -2.96 14.31 -20.64
N ARG A 6 -4.17 14.84 -20.45
CA ARG A 6 -4.95 14.59 -19.23
C ARG A 6 -5.15 13.10 -18.93
N ILE A 7 -5.51 12.29 -19.93
CA ILE A 7 -5.69 10.83 -19.74
C ILE A 7 -4.38 10.18 -19.29
N VAL A 8 -3.25 10.61 -19.86
CA VAL A 8 -1.93 10.08 -19.46
C VAL A 8 -1.59 10.53 -18.05
N ASP A 9 -1.78 11.80 -17.71
CA ASP A 9 -1.48 12.34 -16.38
C ASP A 9 -2.32 11.67 -15.30
N GLU A 10 -3.63 11.50 -15.53
CA GLU A 10 -4.52 10.72 -14.65
C GLU A 10 -4.06 9.26 -14.55
N GLY A 11 -3.67 8.65 -15.67
CA GLY A 11 -3.11 7.30 -15.70
C GLY A 11 -1.84 7.15 -14.86
N VAL A 12 -0.95 8.16 -14.90
CA VAL A 12 0.26 8.19 -14.07
C VAL A 12 -0.12 8.27 -12.60
N LEU A 13 -1.03 9.16 -12.21
CA LEU A 13 -1.49 9.28 -10.82
C LEU A 13 -2.08 7.96 -10.30
N ILE A 14 -2.89 7.28 -11.12
CA ILE A 14 -3.45 5.96 -10.78
C ILE A 14 -2.32 4.93 -10.61
N GLY A 15 -1.36 4.89 -11.53
CA GLY A 15 -0.21 3.99 -11.48
C GLY A 15 0.66 4.20 -10.25
N LEU A 16 0.94 5.46 -9.88
CA LEU A 16 1.69 5.81 -8.67
C LEU A 16 0.93 5.39 -7.40
N SER A 17 -0.39 5.60 -7.37
CA SER A 17 -1.21 5.15 -6.23
C SER A 17 -1.19 3.62 -6.09
N ALA A 18 -1.28 2.88 -7.21
CA ALA A 18 -1.17 1.43 -7.21
C ALA A 18 0.19 0.94 -6.71
N ALA A 19 1.29 1.56 -7.18
CA ALA A 19 2.64 1.23 -6.71
C ALA A 19 2.79 1.50 -5.21
N ARG A 20 2.30 2.65 -4.73
CA ARG A 20 2.29 2.98 -3.29
C ARG A 20 1.51 1.94 -2.47
N MET A 21 0.34 1.52 -2.93
CA MET A 21 -0.44 0.48 -2.23
C MET A 21 0.29 -0.86 -2.18
N ALA A 22 0.94 -1.27 -3.28
CA ALA A 22 1.72 -2.50 -3.32
C ALA A 22 2.91 -2.46 -2.34
N VAL A 23 3.64 -1.33 -2.30
CA VAL A 23 4.76 -1.13 -1.38
C VAL A 23 4.29 -1.06 0.07
N LYS A 24 3.18 -0.37 0.35
CA LYS A 24 2.55 -0.36 1.68
C LYS A 24 2.28 -1.78 2.17
N ASN A 25 1.66 -2.62 1.33
CA ASN A 25 1.39 -4.01 1.68
C ASN A 25 2.69 -4.79 1.92
N HIS A 26 3.73 -4.55 1.12
CA HIS A 26 5.04 -5.17 1.32
C HIS A 26 5.66 -4.79 2.68
N ILE A 27 5.58 -3.52 3.08
CA ILE A 27 6.02 -3.04 4.40
C ILE A 27 5.24 -3.70 5.52
N ILE A 28 3.90 -3.75 5.42
CA ILE A 28 3.04 -4.37 6.45
C ILE A 28 3.40 -5.85 6.62
N VAL A 29 3.51 -6.60 5.52
CA VAL A 29 3.85 -8.03 5.57
C VAL A 29 5.27 -8.23 6.12
N GLY A 30 6.23 -7.41 5.72
CA GLY A 30 7.60 -7.45 6.22
C GLY A 30 7.67 -7.21 7.74
N ALA A 31 6.97 -6.19 8.23
CA ALA A 31 6.92 -5.85 9.65
C ALA A 31 6.29 -6.96 10.51
N LEU A 32 5.22 -7.60 10.01
CA LEU A 32 4.51 -8.65 10.75
C LEU A 32 5.24 -10.01 10.74
N ARG A 33 5.95 -10.33 9.66
CA ARG A 33 6.48 -11.68 9.45
C ARG A 33 7.94 -11.85 9.84
N GLU A 34 8.77 -10.82 9.69
CA GLU A 34 10.23 -11.00 9.70
C GLU A 34 10.95 -10.38 10.90
N HIS A 35 10.26 -9.55 11.71
CA HIS A 35 10.89 -8.74 12.79
C HIS A 35 12.18 -8.03 12.34
N ARG A 36 12.33 -7.78 11.03
CA ARG A 36 13.52 -7.16 10.47
C ARG A 36 13.47 -5.66 10.73
N ASP A 37 14.61 -5.12 11.14
CA ASP A 37 14.83 -3.68 11.13
C ASP A 37 14.62 -3.15 9.70
N PHE A 38 13.86 -2.07 9.59
CA PHE A 38 13.52 -1.45 8.32
C PHE A 38 14.80 -0.96 7.62
N ALA A 39 15.17 -1.59 6.50
CA ALA A 39 16.24 -1.11 5.64
C ALA A 39 15.64 -0.29 4.47
N ASP A 40 15.81 1.03 4.50
CA ASP A 40 15.30 1.96 3.46
C ASP A 40 15.72 1.56 2.03
N ALA A 41 16.90 0.95 1.88
CA ALA A 41 17.43 0.51 0.59
C ALA A 41 16.59 -0.61 -0.05
N ASP A 42 16.11 -1.57 0.74
CA ASP A 42 15.31 -2.70 0.23
C ASP A 42 13.94 -2.24 -0.26
N TYR A 43 13.30 -1.34 0.49
CA TYR A 43 12.01 -0.80 0.11
C TYR A 43 12.09 0.21 -1.04
N THR A 44 13.22 0.92 -1.18
CA THR A 44 13.49 1.76 -2.36
C THR A 44 13.59 0.88 -3.61
N ALA A 45 14.29 -0.25 -3.53
CA ALA A 45 14.34 -1.22 -4.63
C ALA A 45 12.95 -1.79 -4.94
N ALA A 46 12.14 -2.07 -3.91
CA ALA A 46 10.75 -2.53 -4.08
C ALA A 46 9.89 -1.52 -4.83
N VAL A 47 9.98 -0.22 -4.51
CA VAL A 47 9.27 0.86 -5.23
C VAL A 47 9.66 0.86 -6.71
N ARG A 48 10.97 0.85 -7.01
CA ARG A 48 11.44 0.88 -8.41
C ARG A 48 10.99 -0.37 -9.16
N SER A 49 11.12 -1.54 -8.54
CA SER A 49 10.67 -2.80 -9.12
C SER A 49 9.19 -2.73 -9.48
N GLU A 50 8.36 -2.18 -8.59
CA GLU A 50 6.93 -2.08 -8.82
C GLU A 50 6.56 -1.09 -9.95
N LEU A 51 7.22 0.07 -10.00
CA LEU A 51 7.04 1.03 -11.09
C LEU A 51 7.49 0.45 -12.44
N VAL A 52 8.64 -0.24 -12.47
CA VAL A 52 9.13 -0.94 -13.67
C VAL A 52 8.17 -2.05 -14.09
N ARG A 53 7.64 -2.82 -13.15
CA ARG A 53 6.64 -3.87 -13.40
C ARG A 53 5.39 -3.28 -14.06
N LEU A 54 4.84 -2.20 -13.52
CA LEU A 54 3.68 -1.50 -14.10
C LEU A 54 3.98 -0.90 -15.47
N ALA A 55 5.19 -0.39 -15.69
CA ALA A 55 5.61 0.11 -17.00
C ALA A 55 5.66 -1.02 -18.04
N THR A 56 6.28 -2.16 -17.72
CA THR A 56 6.33 -3.33 -18.61
C THR A 56 4.94 -3.86 -18.93
N GLN A 57 4.04 -3.94 -17.95
CA GLN A 57 2.64 -4.33 -18.19
C GLN A 57 1.94 -3.40 -19.17
N ASN A 58 2.17 -2.08 -19.06
CA ASN A 58 1.62 -1.13 -20.02
C ASN A 58 2.19 -1.31 -21.44
N GLU A 59 3.46 -1.69 -21.58
CA GLU A 59 4.01 -2.00 -22.91
C GLU A 59 3.39 -3.26 -23.52
N GLU A 60 3.25 -4.32 -22.73
CA GLU A 60 2.58 -5.55 -23.15
C GLU A 60 1.13 -5.28 -23.59
N ASP A 61 0.43 -4.42 -22.84
CA ASP A 61 -0.91 -3.95 -23.18
C ASP A 61 -0.92 -3.14 -24.48
N ALA A 62 0.05 -2.23 -24.66
CA ALA A 62 0.21 -1.47 -25.90
C ALA A 62 0.47 -2.37 -27.11
N GLU A 63 1.27 -3.42 -26.94
CA GLU A 63 1.51 -4.41 -27.97
C GLU A 63 0.25 -5.21 -28.30
N ARG A 64 -0.49 -5.66 -27.27
CA ARG A 64 -1.75 -6.39 -27.44
C ARG A 64 -2.77 -5.56 -28.21
N VAL A 65 -2.95 -4.29 -27.83
CA VAL A 65 -3.80 -3.33 -28.56
C VAL A 65 -3.30 -3.11 -29.99
N GLY A 66 -1.98 -3.04 -30.18
CA GLY A 66 -1.36 -2.94 -31.51
C GLY A 66 -1.67 -4.15 -32.40
N ARG A 67 -1.62 -5.37 -31.85
CA ARG A 67 -1.99 -6.61 -32.57
C ARG A 67 -3.47 -6.61 -32.93
N GLN A 68 -4.35 -6.24 -31.99
CA GLN A 68 -5.79 -6.11 -32.23
C GLN A 68 -6.08 -5.11 -33.38
N ARG A 69 -5.43 -3.94 -33.37
CA ARG A 69 -5.57 -2.95 -34.43
C ARG A 69 -5.17 -3.49 -35.80
N LYS A 70 -4.05 -4.24 -35.88
CA LYS A 70 -3.58 -4.86 -37.13
C LYS A 70 -4.58 -5.89 -37.66
N VAL A 71 -5.11 -6.74 -36.79
CA VAL A 71 -6.12 -7.76 -37.15
C VAL A 71 -7.38 -7.08 -37.67
N LEU A 72 -7.91 -6.10 -36.92
CA LEU A 72 -9.12 -5.37 -37.31
C LEU A 72 -8.92 -4.63 -38.63
N SER A 73 -7.80 -3.93 -38.79
CA SER A 73 -7.50 -3.20 -40.02
C SER A 73 -7.43 -4.13 -41.25
N ARG A 74 -6.90 -5.35 -41.10
CA ARG A 74 -6.81 -6.36 -42.18
C ARG A 74 -8.18 -6.96 -42.52
N GLN A 75 -8.98 -7.26 -41.49
CA GLN A 75 -10.35 -7.77 -41.69
C GLN A 75 -11.20 -6.73 -42.40
N ARG A 76 -11.12 -5.45 -42.00
CA ARG A 76 -11.91 -4.37 -42.59
C ARG A 76 -11.46 -3.97 -43.98
N SER A 77 -10.17 -4.08 -44.32
CA SER A 77 -9.72 -3.86 -45.71
C SER A 77 -10.27 -4.85 -46.73
N ALA A 78 -10.86 -5.97 -46.28
CA ALA A 78 -11.50 -6.95 -47.16
C ALA A 78 -12.98 -6.68 -47.44
N PHE A 79 -13.58 -5.64 -46.82
CA PHE A 79 -14.99 -5.26 -46.96
C PHE A 79 -15.12 -3.74 -47.15
N GLU A 80 -16.32 -3.25 -47.49
CA GLU A 80 -16.59 -1.80 -47.40
C GLU A 80 -16.44 -1.33 -45.95
N ILE A 81 -15.57 -0.34 -45.74
CA ILE A 81 -15.25 0.20 -44.41
C ILE A 81 -16.32 1.22 -44.01
N THR A 82 -16.99 0.97 -42.89
CA THR A 82 -17.92 1.94 -42.28
C THR A 82 -17.18 3.03 -41.51
N ASP A 83 -17.85 4.16 -41.23
CA ASP A 83 -17.25 5.22 -40.41
C ASP A 83 -17.01 4.79 -38.96
N ASP A 84 -17.86 3.92 -38.42
CA ASP A 84 -17.68 3.30 -37.09
C ASP A 84 -16.40 2.45 -37.03
N ASP A 85 -16.08 1.72 -38.09
CA ASP A 85 -14.85 0.93 -38.16
C ASP A 85 -13.60 1.82 -38.13
N ARG A 86 -13.65 2.97 -38.82
CA ARG A 86 -12.56 3.96 -38.78
C ARG A 86 -12.40 4.56 -37.38
N LEU A 87 -13.51 4.84 -36.70
CA LEU A 87 -13.50 5.33 -35.32
C LEU A 87 -12.85 4.30 -34.39
N HIS A 88 -13.24 3.03 -34.48
CA HIS A 88 -12.64 1.95 -33.67
C HIS A 88 -11.13 1.81 -33.89
N VAL A 89 -10.66 1.81 -35.14
CA VAL A 89 -9.21 1.74 -35.42
C VAL A 89 -8.46 2.93 -34.82
N ARG A 90 -9.05 4.13 -34.87
CA ARG A 90 -8.49 5.34 -34.24
C ARG A 90 -8.46 5.23 -32.72
N GLN A 91 -9.52 4.73 -32.10
CA GLN A 91 -9.56 4.51 -30.64
C GLN A 91 -8.51 3.50 -30.18
N LEU A 92 -8.30 2.40 -30.92
CA LEU A 92 -7.22 1.45 -30.62
C LEU A 92 -5.84 2.09 -30.78
N ALA A 93 -5.66 2.97 -31.78
CA ALA A 93 -4.41 3.71 -31.93
C ALA A 93 -4.16 4.66 -30.74
N LEU A 94 -5.19 5.39 -30.30
CA LEU A 94 -5.12 6.25 -29.12
C LEU A 94 -4.77 5.45 -27.86
N ARG A 95 -5.48 4.35 -27.61
CA ARG A 95 -5.27 3.48 -26.45
C ARG A 95 -3.84 2.93 -26.40
N ARG A 96 -3.31 2.49 -27.55
CA ARG A 96 -1.90 2.07 -27.65
C ARG A 96 -0.94 3.21 -27.28
N SER A 97 -1.18 4.41 -27.77
CA SER A 97 -0.34 5.58 -27.47
C SER A 97 -0.38 5.97 -26.00
N VAL A 98 -1.56 5.86 -25.36
CA VAL A 98 -1.70 6.12 -23.90
C VAL A 98 -0.85 5.13 -23.11
N HIS A 99 -0.97 3.83 -23.38
CA HIS A 99 -0.21 2.80 -22.67
C HIS A 99 1.33 3.00 -22.83
N LEU A 100 1.81 3.33 -24.03
CA LEU A 100 3.23 3.60 -24.26
C LEU A 100 3.72 4.84 -23.51
N LYS A 101 2.94 5.94 -23.54
CA LYS A 101 3.29 7.15 -22.79
C LYS A 101 3.30 6.89 -21.29
N LEU A 102 2.30 6.16 -20.78
CA LEU A 102 2.21 5.80 -19.37
C LEU A 102 3.42 4.94 -18.94
N ALA A 103 3.80 3.95 -19.75
CA ALA A 103 5.00 3.15 -19.48
C ALA A 103 6.27 4.01 -19.40
N GLY A 104 6.44 4.93 -20.35
CA GLY A 104 7.57 5.87 -20.34
C GLY A 104 7.59 6.76 -19.10
N ALA A 105 6.44 7.32 -18.72
CA ALA A 105 6.31 8.17 -17.52
C ALA A 105 6.61 7.39 -16.24
N LEU A 106 6.09 6.16 -16.09
CA LEU A 106 6.37 5.33 -14.92
C LEU A 106 7.86 4.97 -14.81
N ARG A 107 8.55 4.73 -15.93
CA ARG A 107 10.01 4.53 -15.93
C ARG A 107 10.79 5.78 -15.56
N ALA A 108 10.34 6.95 -16.04
CA ALA A 108 10.95 8.22 -15.66
C ALA A 108 10.86 8.43 -14.15
N VAL A 109 9.68 8.17 -13.55
CA VAL A 109 9.52 8.21 -12.09
C VAL A 109 10.39 7.16 -11.40
N ALA A 110 10.48 5.94 -11.93
CA ALA A 110 11.32 4.88 -11.35
C ALA A 110 12.83 5.21 -11.38
N ALA A 111 13.26 6.09 -12.28
CA ALA A 111 14.64 6.56 -12.39
C ALA A 111 14.91 7.82 -11.55
N ASP A 112 13.87 8.47 -11.03
CA ASP A 112 13.96 9.69 -10.23
C ASP A 112 14.00 9.32 -8.73
N ASP A 113 15.17 9.48 -8.13
CA ASP A 113 15.43 9.13 -6.73
C ASP A 113 14.55 9.93 -5.76
N GLU A 114 14.26 11.20 -6.06
CA GLU A 114 13.45 12.07 -5.19
C GLU A 114 11.99 11.61 -5.20
N GLN A 115 11.45 11.31 -6.38
CA GLN A 115 10.08 10.81 -6.49
C GLN A 115 9.92 9.41 -5.90
N VAL A 116 10.91 8.54 -6.07
CA VAL A 116 10.92 7.21 -5.42
C VAL A 116 10.94 7.34 -3.90
N ALA A 117 11.77 8.24 -3.36
CA ALA A 117 11.86 8.48 -1.92
C ALA A 117 10.54 9.05 -1.36
N ASP A 118 9.90 9.99 -2.06
CA ASP A 118 8.59 10.53 -1.66
C ASP A 118 7.50 9.45 -1.68
N LEU A 119 7.45 8.61 -2.72
CA LEU A 119 6.50 7.49 -2.79
C LEU A 119 6.69 6.51 -1.63
N LEU A 120 7.95 6.17 -1.32
CA LEU A 120 8.29 5.29 -0.20
C LEU A 120 7.86 5.89 1.14
N LYS A 121 8.16 7.18 1.35
CA LYS A 121 7.77 7.90 2.57
C LYS A 121 6.26 7.84 2.79
N ARG A 122 5.48 8.12 1.74
CA ARG A 122 4.01 8.03 1.79
C ARG A 122 3.54 6.60 2.08
N ALA A 123 4.09 5.60 1.41
CA ALA A 123 3.76 4.19 1.65
C ALA A 123 4.05 3.77 3.10
N ARG A 124 5.16 4.25 3.67
CA ARG A 124 5.54 4.00 5.07
C ARG A 124 4.58 4.65 6.06
N THR A 125 4.17 5.90 5.82
CA THR A 125 3.16 6.57 6.63
C THR A 125 1.84 5.78 6.60
N ASP A 126 1.33 5.48 5.41
CA ASP A 126 0.08 4.73 5.24
C ASP A 126 0.14 3.36 5.92
N ALA A 127 1.27 2.65 5.82
CA ALA A 127 1.48 1.36 6.48
C ALA A 127 1.46 1.47 8.00
N SER A 128 2.13 2.50 8.55
CA SER A 128 2.21 2.72 9.99
C SER A 128 0.85 3.06 10.59
N GLU A 129 0.07 3.89 9.88
CA GLU A 129 -1.29 4.24 10.27
C GLU A 129 -2.20 3.00 10.26
N GLU A 130 -2.12 2.16 9.22
CA GLU A 130 -2.92 0.94 9.12
C GLU A 130 -2.58 -0.10 10.20
N ILE A 131 -1.29 -0.32 10.47
CA ILE A 131 -0.85 -1.20 11.57
C ILE A 131 -1.34 -0.65 12.91
N GLY A 132 -1.20 0.65 13.15
CA GLY A 132 -1.66 1.31 14.37
C GLY A 132 -3.18 1.17 14.57
N ALA A 133 -3.96 1.38 13.52
CA ALA A 133 -5.41 1.20 13.54
C ALA A 133 -5.81 -0.26 13.83
N ALA A 134 -5.15 -1.23 13.20
CA ALA A 134 -5.40 -2.64 13.43
C ALA A 134 -5.05 -3.07 14.86
N LEU A 135 -3.94 -2.58 15.42
CA LEU A 135 -3.55 -2.82 16.81
C LEU A 135 -4.54 -2.18 17.79
N ALA A 136 -4.95 -0.93 17.56
CA ALA A 136 -5.94 -0.25 18.39
C ALA A 136 -7.28 -0.99 18.40
N ALA A 137 -7.77 -1.42 17.24
CA ALA A 137 -9.00 -2.21 17.13
C ALA A 137 -8.90 -3.53 17.91
N ARG A 138 -7.79 -4.27 17.73
CA ARG A 138 -7.55 -5.52 18.46
C ARG A 138 -7.45 -5.32 19.97
N LEU A 139 -6.80 -4.25 20.43
CA LEU A 139 -6.70 -3.93 21.85
C LEU A 139 -8.06 -3.57 22.45
N VAL A 140 -8.91 -2.83 21.74
CA VAL A 140 -10.29 -2.56 22.17
C VAL A 140 -11.08 -3.85 22.33
N GLU A 141 -10.98 -4.77 21.35
CA GLU A 141 -11.62 -6.10 21.45
C GLU A 141 -11.09 -6.94 22.61
N GLN A 142 -9.79 -6.86 22.94
CA GLN A 142 -9.20 -7.57 24.08
C GLN A 142 -9.52 -6.95 25.43
N VAL A 143 -9.68 -5.63 25.51
CA VAL A 143 -10.11 -4.92 26.74
C VAL A 143 -11.57 -5.28 27.08
N VAL A 144 -12.39 -5.57 26.08
CA VAL A 144 -13.71 -6.18 26.26
C VAL A 144 -13.53 -7.69 26.41
N ASP A 145 -13.01 -8.14 27.55
CA ASP A 145 -12.97 -9.57 27.85
C ASP A 145 -14.41 -10.13 27.87
N ARG A 146 -14.75 -11.01 26.93
CA ARG A 146 -16.07 -11.65 26.87
C ARG A 146 -16.40 -12.48 28.11
N ARG A 147 -15.39 -12.89 28.90
CA ARG A 147 -15.58 -13.58 30.18
C ARG A 147 -15.91 -12.61 31.32
N GLU A 148 -15.61 -11.33 31.14
CA GLU A 148 -15.89 -10.27 32.11
C GLU A 148 -16.44 -9.02 31.41
N PRO A 149 -17.68 -9.08 30.89
CA PRO A 149 -18.29 -7.96 30.18
C PRO A 149 -18.38 -6.67 31.03
N ASP A 150 -18.39 -6.80 32.36
CA ASP A 150 -18.39 -5.68 33.30
C ASP A 150 -16.98 -5.15 33.63
N TYR A 151 -15.93 -5.58 32.91
CA TYR A 151 -14.55 -5.19 33.21
C TYR A 151 -14.39 -3.68 33.28
N ALA A 152 -14.97 -2.93 32.32
CA ALA A 152 -14.90 -1.47 32.30
C ALA A 152 -15.53 -0.83 33.55
N GLN A 153 -16.63 -1.41 34.06
CA GLN A 153 -17.33 -0.91 35.25
C GLN A 153 -16.56 -1.24 36.54
N ARG A 154 -15.91 -2.42 36.59
CA ARG A 154 -15.18 -2.92 37.77
C ARG A 154 -13.69 -2.58 37.77
N ARG A 155 -13.18 -1.97 36.69
CA ARG A 155 -11.76 -1.60 36.52
C ARG A 155 -11.27 -0.71 37.65
N ALA A 156 -12.02 0.33 38.00
CA ALA A 156 -11.62 1.27 39.05
C ALA A 156 -11.50 0.58 40.43
N GLU A 157 -12.38 -0.37 40.72
CA GLU A 157 -12.36 -1.16 41.94
C GLU A 157 -11.20 -2.15 41.96
N ARG A 158 -10.93 -2.84 40.84
CA ARG A 158 -9.80 -3.77 40.74
C ARG A 158 -8.43 -3.09 40.78
N VAL A 159 -8.30 -1.92 40.16
CA VAL A 159 -7.08 -1.12 40.28
C VAL A 159 -6.86 -0.69 41.73
N ARG A 160 -7.91 -0.34 42.49
CA ARG A 160 -7.77 -0.07 43.93
C ARG A 160 -7.34 -1.31 44.71
N VAL A 161 -7.89 -2.49 44.43
CA VAL A 161 -7.49 -3.74 45.09
C VAL A 161 -6.03 -4.08 44.79
N LEU A 162 -5.60 -3.97 43.54
CA LEU A 162 -4.19 -4.20 43.15
C LEU A 162 -3.24 -3.24 43.89
N VAL A 163 -3.58 -1.96 43.98
CA VAL A 163 -2.75 -0.95 44.65
C VAL A 163 -2.74 -1.16 46.17
N ASN A 164 -3.91 -1.35 46.78
CA ASN A 164 -4.05 -1.33 48.23
C ASN A 164 -3.73 -2.68 48.89
N THR A 165 -3.86 -3.78 48.15
CA THR A 165 -3.64 -5.13 48.70
C THR A 165 -2.34 -5.70 48.15
N ASP A 166 -2.25 -5.88 46.83
CA ASP A 166 -1.13 -6.65 46.24
C ASP A 166 0.18 -5.85 46.24
N LEU A 167 0.16 -4.60 45.76
CA LEU A 167 1.35 -3.75 45.74
C LEU A 167 1.75 -3.31 47.14
N ALA A 168 0.79 -3.07 48.04
CA ALA A 168 1.07 -2.77 49.44
C ALA A 168 1.77 -3.96 50.13
N ALA A 169 1.28 -5.20 49.93
CA ALA A 169 1.91 -6.42 50.44
C ALA A 169 3.31 -6.64 49.87
N LEU A 170 3.52 -6.31 48.59
CA LEU A 170 4.84 -6.40 47.96
C LEU A 170 5.83 -5.40 48.56
N MET A 171 5.38 -4.17 48.85
CA MET A 171 6.21 -3.14 49.47
C MET A 171 6.56 -3.44 50.94
N SER A 172 5.63 -4.00 51.70
CA SER A 172 5.89 -4.42 53.09
C SER A 172 6.82 -5.63 53.15
N ASN A 173 6.66 -6.63 52.28
CA ASN A 173 7.61 -7.74 52.16
C ASN A 173 9.01 -7.27 51.76
N ARG A 174 9.11 -6.28 50.87
CA ARG A 174 10.40 -5.68 50.50
C ARG A 174 11.06 -4.95 51.68
N ARG A 175 10.29 -4.28 52.54
CA ARG A 175 10.81 -3.64 53.76
C ARG A 175 11.21 -4.64 54.85
N ALA A 176 10.41 -5.69 55.07
CA ALA A 176 10.73 -6.74 56.04
C ALA A 176 12.01 -7.51 55.67
N GLY A 177 12.25 -7.71 54.37
CA GLY A 177 13.50 -8.27 53.85
C GLY A 177 14.73 -7.36 54.00
N LEU A 178 14.54 -6.05 54.21
CA LEU A 178 15.61 -5.08 54.46
C LEU A 178 15.95 -4.94 55.95
N ASP A 179 14.98 -5.16 56.85
CA ASP A 179 15.21 -5.15 58.31
C ASP A 179 15.74 -6.48 58.87
N SER A 180 15.59 -7.60 58.15
CA SER A 180 16.13 -8.92 58.55
C SER A 180 17.60 -9.13 58.16
N GLY A 181 18.27 -8.10 57.63
CA GLY A 181 19.66 -8.11 57.17
C GLY A 181 20.64 -7.32 58.05
N ARG A 182 20.32 -7.06 59.32
CA ARG A 182 21.25 -6.50 60.32
C ARG A 182 21.68 -7.53 61.34
#